data_AF-A0A0T7PAI4-F1
#
_entry.id   AF-A0A0T7PAI4-F1
#
_cell.length_a   1.000
_cell.length_b   1.000
_cell.length_c   1.000
_cell.angle_alpha   90.00
_cell.angle_beta   90.00
_cell.angle_gamma   90.00
#
_symmetry.space_group_name_H-M   'P 1'
#
loop_
_entity.id
_entity.type
_entity.pdbx_description
1 polymer ?
#
loop_
_entity_poly.entity_id
_entity_poly.type
_entity_poly.pdbx_seq_one_letter_code
_entity_poly.pdbx_strand_id
1 'polypeptide(L)'
;MRIAMMVIVALLVALGWHANRLSHDIDGANRIIGTLSAGIESRDNAITRLQDEARQQADNEQALRQSLSHASTLSLSREQRIQRLLNENKALRDWFAAALPADVIRLHQRPAFASPNDYLRWLSDSEQLPATGQQSGG
;
A
#
# COMPACT_ATOMS: atom_id res chain seq x y z
N MET A 1 -43.34 87.18 6.35
CA MET A 1 -43.86 85.94 5.71
C MET A 1 -43.00 85.47 4.53
N ARG A 2 -42.70 86.30 3.52
CA ARG A 2 -41.93 85.87 2.32
C ARG A 2 -40.53 85.30 2.63
N ILE A 3 -39.78 85.94 3.53
CA ILE A 3 -38.42 85.49 3.92
C ILE A 3 -38.49 84.14 4.65
N ALA A 4 -39.44 83.96 5.58
CA ALA A 4 -39.63 82.69 6.28
C ALA A 4 -39.97 81.54 5.33
N MET A 5 -40.80 81.77 4.31
CA MET A 5 -41.06 80.77 3.28
C MET A 5 -39.80 80.42 2.47
N MET A 6 -39.00 81.40 2.08
CA MET A 6 -37.75 81.15 1.36
C MET A 6 -36.77 80.31 2.18
N VAL A 7 -36.66 80.56 3.49
CA VAL A 7 -35.80 79.76 4.39
C VAL A 7 -36.31 78.32 4.50
N ILE A 8 -37.62 78.11 4.61
CA ILE A 8 -38.21 76.77 4.66
C ILE A 8 -37.95 76.02 3.36
N VAL A 9 -38.15 76.66 2.21
CA VAL A 9 -37.87 76.05 0.89
C VAL A 9 -36.39 75.71 0.76
N ALA A 10 -35.49 76.60 1.18
CA ALA A 10 -34.05 76.33 1.16
C ALA A 10 -33.67 75.13 2.04
N LEU A 11 -34.27 75.01 3.23
CA LEU A 11 -34.07 73.86 4.12
C LEU A 11 -34.58 72.55 3.51
N LEU A 12 -35.75 72.56 2.87
CA LEU A 12 -36.30 71.38 2.20
C LEU A 12 -35.42 70.93 1.03
N VAL A 13 -34.88 71.88 0.24
CA VAL A 13 -33.95 71.57 -0.86
C VAL A 13 -32.64 71.01 -0.30
N ALA A 14 -32.10 71.58 0.77
CA ALA A 14 -30.87 71.08 1.41
C ALA A 14 -31.05 69.65 1.98
N LEU A 15 -32.18 69.38 2.63
CA LEU A 15 -32.52 68.04 3.15
C LEU A 15 -32.73 67.04 2.01
N GLY A 16 -33.40 67.42 0.94
CA GLY A 16 -33.59 66.57 -0.24
C GLY A 16 -32.26 66.20 -0.91
N TRP A 17 -31.35 67.17 -1.02
CA TRP A 17 -30.00 66.92 -1.55
C TRP A 17 -29.18 66.00 -0.64
N HIS A 18 -29.24 66.20 0.68
CA HIS A 18 -28.55 65.36 1.65
C HIS A 18 -29.08 63.92 1.65
N ALA A 19 -30.40 63.75 1.62
CA ALA A 19 -31.04 62.44 1.53
C ALA A 19 -30.68 61.72 0.23
N ASN A 20 -30.72 62.42 -0.91
CA ASN A 20 -30.36 61.82 -2.20
C ASN A 20 -28.88 61.38 -2.24
N ARG A 21 -27.98 62.16 -1.65
CA ARG A 21 -26.56 61.80 -1.55
C ARG A 21 -26.36 60.54 -0.70
N LEU A 22 -27.02 60.49 0.46
CA LEU A 22 -26.92 59.34 1.37
C LEU A 22 -27.48 58.06 0.73
N SER A 23 -28.60 58.15 0.01
CA SER A 23 -29.15 57.02 -0.74
C SER A 23 -28.16 56.50 -1.79
N HIS A 24 -27.50 57.40 -2.53
CA HIS A 24 -26.52 57.00 -3.54
C HIS A 24 -25.31 56.26 -2.94
N ASP A 25 -24.85 56.71 -1.77
CA ASP A 25 -23.75 56.07 -1.05
C ASP A 25 -24.15 54.67 -0.50
N ILE A 26 -25.39 54.53 -0.02
CA ILE A 26 -25.94 53.23 0.45
C ILE A 26 -26.08 52.25 -0.73
N ASP A 27 -26.57 52.70 -1.88
CA ASP A 27 -26.70 51.86 -3.08
C ASP A 27 -25.33 51.36 -3.58
N GLY A 28 -24.33 52.24 -3.55
CA GLY A 28 -22.94 51.88 -3.85
C GLY A 28 -22.39 50.84 -2.87
N ALA A 29 -22.57 51.05 -1.57
CA ALA A 29 -22.12 50.12 -0.53
C ALA A 29 -22.80 48.74 -0.66
N ASN A 30 -24.13 48.70 -0.87
CA ASN A 30 -24.88 47.47 -1.07
C ASN A 30 -24.40 46.69 -2.30
N ARG A 31 -24.09 47.39 -3.39
CA ARG A 31 -23.55 46.76 -4.60
C ARG A 31 -22.18 46.14 -4.33
N ILE A 32 -21.30 46.85 -3.63
CA ILE A 32 -19.97 46.34 -3.27
C ILE A 32 -20.10 45.10 -2.38
N ILE A 33 -20.95 45.17 -1.34
CA ILE A 33 -21.22 44.03 -0.46
C ILE A 33 -21.73 42.83 -1.26
N GLY A 34 -22.69 43.04 -2.17
CA GLY A 34 -23.20 41.98 -3.04
C GLY A 34 -22.11 41.34 -3.89
N THR A 35 -21.24 42.14 -4.51
CA THR A 35 -20.12 41.62 -5.30
C THR A 35 -19.09 40.87 -4.46
N LEU A 36 -18.79 41.34 -3.26
CA LEU A 36 -17.83 40.69 -2.37
C LEU A 36 -18.39 39.37 -1.83
N SER A 37 -19.67 39.34 -1.44
CA SER A 37 -20.35 38.12 -1.02
C SER A 37 -20.36 37.07 -2.13
N ALA A 38 -20.71 37.44 -3.36
CA ALA A 38 -20.65 36.52 -4.50
C ALA A 38 -19.21 36.03 -4.79
N GLY A 39 -18.21 36.91 -4.62
CA GLY A 39 -16.80 36.55 -4.73
C GLY A 39 -16.33 35.58 -3.65
N ILE A 40 -16.78 35.76 -2.41
CA ILE A 40 -16.51 34.85 -1.29
C ILE A 40 -17.16 33.49 -1.54
N GLU A 41 -18.43 33.46 -1.93
CA GLU A 41 -19.15 32.22 -2.24
C GLU A 41 -18.49 31.44 -3.38
N SER A 42 -18.04 32.12 -4.43
CA SER A 42 -17.29 31.49 -5.52
C SER A 42 -15.98 30.88 -5.03
N ARG A 43 -15.24 31.59 -4.16
CA ARG A 43 -13.98 31.09 -3.59
C ARG A 43 -14.21 29.92 -2.64
N ASP A 44 -15.24 29.97 -1.82
CA ASP A 44 -15.60 28.90 -0.88
C ASP A 44 -15.97 27.62 -1.62
N ASN A 45 -16.73 27.74 -2.71
CA ASN A 45 -17.02 26.64 -3.61
C ASN A 45 -15.76 26.07 -4.26
N ALA A 46 -14.82 26.92 -4.69
CA ALA A 46 -13.55 26.47 -5.27
C ALA A 46 -12.69 25.75 -4.23
N ILE A 47 -12.60 26.28 -3.00
CA ILE A 47 -11.87 25.65 -1.89
C ILE A 47 -12.47 24.29 -1.56
N THR A 48 -13.80 24.19 -1.48
CA THR A 48 -14.49 22.92 -1.19
C THR A 48 -14.18 21.87 -2.26
N ARG A 49 -14.26 22.25 -3.55
CA ARG A 49 -13.89 21.34 -4.66
C ARG A 49 -12.43 20.88 -4.60
N LEU A 50 -11.50 21.81 -4.34
CA LEU A 50 -10.08 21.47 -4.21
C LEU A 50 -9.80 20.57 -3.02
N GLN A 51 -10.51 20.75 -1.90
CA GLN A 51 -10.41 19.88 -0.74
C GLN A 51 -10.93 18.47 -1.04
N ASP A 52 -12.06 18.36 -1.74
CA ASP A 52 -12.61 17.07 -2.14
C ASP A 52 -11.70 16.34 -3.14
N GLU A 53 -11.14 17.05 -4.11
CA GLU A 53 -10.17 16.51 -5.06
C GLU A 53 -8.88 16.05 -4.35
N ALA A 54 -8.34 16.86 -3.42
CA ALA A 54 -7.16 16.48 -2.64
C ALA A 54 -7.41 15.25 -1.76
N ARG A 55 -8.60 15.11 -1.18
CA ARG A 55 -8.99 13.91 -0.42
C ARG A 55 -9.05 12.69 -1.31
N GLN A 56 -9.71 12.79 -2.47
CA GLN A 56 -9.77 11.69 -3.43
C GLN A 56 -8.38 11.29 -3.94
N GLN A 57 -7.51 12.27 -4.20
CA GLN A 57 -6.14 12.00 -4.61
C GLN A 57 -5.36 11.28 -3.50
N ALA A 58 -5.48 11.72 -2.24
CA ALA A 58 -4.83 11.06 -1.11
C ALA A 58 -5.29 9.60 -0.95
N ASP A 59 -6.59 9.34 -1.08
CA ASP A 59 -7.16 7.99 -1.01
C ASP A 59 -6.64 7.10 -2.15
N ASN A 60 -6.60 7.63 -3.37
CA ASN A 60 -6.06 6.93 -4.54
C ASN A 60 -4.57 6.63 -4.40
N GLU A 61 -3.77 7.59 -3.92
CA GLU A 61 -2.35 7.40 -3.65
C GLU A 61 -2.12 6.34 -2.55
N GLN A 62 -2.95 6.34 -1.50
CA GLN A 62 -2.90 5.32 -0.47
C GLN A 62 -3.22 3.93 -1.03
N ALA A 63 -4.29 3.80 -1.82
CA ALA A 63 -4.66 2.55 -2.46
C ALA A 63 -3.54 2.03 -3.40
N LEU A 64 -2.92 2.94 -4.17
CA LEU A 64 -1.80 2.61 -5.04
C LEU A 64 -0.58 2.12 -4.24
N ARG A 65 -0.22 2.81 -3.15
CA ARG A 65 0.88 2.39 -2.26
C ARG A 65 0.62 1.01 -1.64
N GLN A 66 -0.62 0.75 -1.22
CA GLN A 66 -1.01 -0.56 -0.71
C GLN A 66 -0.86 -1.64 -1.78
N SER A 67 -1.35 -1.40 -3.00
CA SER A 67 -1.20 -2.31 -4.13
C SER A 67 0.26 -2.62 -4.46
N LEU A 68 1.12 -1.59 -4.50
CA LEU A 68 2.55 -1.74 -4.72
C LEU A 68 3.22 -2.56 -3.61
N SER A 69 2.89 -2.29 -2.35
CA SER A 69 3.43 -3.05 -1.21
C SER A 69 3.00 -4.53 -1.25
N HIS A 70 1.76 -4.80 -1.63
CA HIS A 70 1.25 -6.16 -1.78
C HIS A 70 1.92 -6.88 -2.97
N ALA A 71 2.06 -6.20 -4.11
CA ALA A 71 2.78 -6.75 -5.26
C ALA A 71 4.26 -7.02 -4.93
N SER A 72 4.94 -6.14 -4.19
CA SER A 72 6.33 -6.34 -3.79
C SER A 72 6.48 -7.53 -2.83
N THR A 73 5.60 -7.66 -1.84
CA THR A 73 5.64 -8.79 -0.91
C THR A 73 5.34 -10.10 -1.62
N LEU A 74 4.37 -10.11 -2.54
CA LEU A 74 4.07 -11.26 -3.37
C LEU A 74 5.26 -11.63 -4.25
N SER A 75 5.92 -10.67 -4.90
CA SER A 75 7.11 -10.89 -5.72
C SER A 75 8.25 -11.51 -4.91
N LEU A 76 8.55 -10.96 -3.72
CA LEU A 76 9.57 -11.50 -2.83
C LEU A 76 9.24 -12.93 -2.38
N SER A 77 7.98 -13.21 -2.04
CA SER A 77 7.56 -14.56 -1.63
C SER A 77 7.67 -15.57 -2.77
N ARG A 78 7.40 -15.16 -4.02
CA ARG A 78 7.57 -15.98 -5.22
C ARG A 78 9.03 -16.29 -5.46
N GLU A 79 9.91 -15.29 -5.37
CA GLU A 79 11.35 -15.46 -5.54
C GLU A 79 11.92 -16.44 -4.50
N GLN A 80 11.58 -16.25 -3.22
CA GLN A 80 11.98 -17.16 -2.15
C GLN A 80 11.49 -18.60 -2.39
N ARG A 81 10.26 -18.76 -2.89
CA ARG A 81 9.71 -20.07 -3.23
C ARG A 81 10.46 -20.72 -4.40
N ILE A 82 10.78 -19.96 -5.44
CA ILE A 82 11.57 -20.44 -6.58
C ILE A 82 12.95 -20.88 -6.11
N GLN A 83 13.64 -20.08 -5.32
CA GLN A 83 14.96 -20.42 -4.78
C GLN A 83 14.92 -21.68 -3.92
N ARG A 84 13.89 -21.82 -3.07
CA ARG A 84 13.68 -23.04 -2.28
C ARG A 84 13.50 -24.26 -3.18
N LEU A 85 12.62 -24.19 -4.17
CA LEU A 85 12.37 -25.29 -5.11
C LEU A 85 13.62 -25.65 -5.91
N LEU A 86 14.42 -24.66 -6.33
CA LEU A 86 15.70 -24.89 -7.01
C LEU A 86 16.69 -25.61 -6.10
N ASN A 87 16.79 -25.20 -4.84
CA ASN A 87 17.68 -25.84 -3.87
C ASN A 87 17.24 -27.27 -3.54
N GLU A 88 15.94 -27.49 -3.31
CA GLU A 88 15.37 -28.83 -3.10
C GLU A 88 15.60 -29.73 -4.31
N ASN A 89 15.39 -29.22 -5.53
CA ASN A 89 15.63 -29.98 -6.75
C ASN A 89 17.11 -30.35 -6.89
N LYS A 90 18.03 -29.41 -6.60
CA LYS A 90 19.47 -29.70 -6.58
C LYS A 90 19.82 -30.76 -5.55
N ALA A 91 19.33 -30.63 -4.31
CA ALA A 91 19.59 -31.59 -3.24
C ALA A 91 19.09 -33.00 -3.61
N LEU A 92 17.92 -33.11 -4.22
CA LEU A 92 17.39 -34.39 -4.71
C LEU A 92 18.25 -34.97 -5.83
N ARG A 93 18.67 -34.14 -6.79
CA ARG A 93 19.56 -34.56 -7.88
C ARG A 93 20.91 -35.06 -7.34
N ASP A 94 21.49 -34.35 -6.40
CA ASP A 94 22.75 -34.72 -5.76
C ASP A 94 22.60 -36.05 -4.98
N TRP A 95 21.48 -36.23 -4.28
CA TRP A 95 21.17 -37.49 -3.57
C TRP A 95 20.99 -38.68 -4.54
N PHE A 96 20.29 -38.48 -5.66
CA PHE A 96 20.15 -39.52 -6.68
C PHE A 96 21.46 -39.85 -7.40
N ALA A 97 22.34 -38.86 -7.57
CA ALA A 97 23.65 -39.04 -8.20
C ALA A 97 24.70 -39.63 -7.24
N ALA A 98 24.48 -39.55 -5.93
CA ALA A 98 25.35 -40.15 -4.94
C ALA A 98 25.37 -41.68 -5.08
N ALA A 99 26.56 -42.29 -4.97
CA ALA A 99 26.68 -43.73 -4.99
C ALA A 99 25.90 -44.35 -3.83
N LEU A 100 25.20 -45.46 -4.09
CA LEU A 100 24.46 -46.16 -3.04
C LEU A 100 25.42 -46.59 -1.92
N PRO A 101 25.03 -46.44 -0.64
CA PRO A 101 25.83 -46.96 0.46
C PRO A 101 26.10 -48.46 0.29
N ALA A 102 27.30 -48.89 0.69
CA ALA A 102 27.72 -50.29 0.56
C ALA A 102 26.73 -51.27 1.20
N ASP A 103 26.11 -50.87 2.31
CA ASP A 103 25.11 -51.66 3.03
C ASP A 103 23.87 -51.94 2.17
N VAL A 104 23.39 -50.92 1.44
CA VAL A 104 22.22 -51.05 0.55
C VAL A 104 22.56 -51.92 -0.66
N ILE A 105 23.75 -51.74 -1.26
CA ILE A 105 24.22 -52.56 -2.38
C ILE A 105 24.30 -54.04 -1.96
N ARG A 106 24.86 -54.32 -0.78
CA ARG A 106 25.03 -55.67 -0.25
C ARG A 106 23.72 -56.31 0.17
N LEU A 107 22.76 -55.52 0.66
CA LEU A 107 21.41 -55.99 0.94
C LEU A 107 20.69 -56.42 -0.35
N HIS A 108 20.91 -55.68 -1.45
CA HIS A 108 20.37 -56.02 -2.75
C HIS A 108 21.05 -57.24 -3.40
N GLN A 109 22.32 -57.49 -3.08
CA GLN A 109 23.08 -58.68 -3.50
C GLN A 109 22.77 -59.93 -2.64
N ARG A 110 21.59 -59.97 -2.00
CA ARG A 110 21.14 -61.04 -1.11
C ARG A 110 21.38 -62.44 -1.67
N PRO A 111 22.14 -63.30 -0.97
CA PRO A 111 22.20 -64.73 -1.24
C PRO A 111 20.85 -65.41 -0.99
N ALA A 112 20.53 -66.49 -1.71
CA ALA A 112 19.38 -67.32 -1.38
C ALA A 112 19.62 -68.04 -0.04
N PHE A 113 18.69 -67.89 0.91
CA PHE A 113 18.76 -68.55 2.22
C PHE A 113 17.75 -69.69 2.31
N ALA A 114 18.17 -70.83 2.89
CA ALA A 114 17.32 -72.02 3.06
C ALA A 114 16.43 -71.96 4.31
N SER A 115 16.76 -71.10 5.28
CA SER A 115 16.04 -70.96 6.56
C SER A 115 16.03 -69.50 7.04
N PRO A 116 14.98 -69.05 7.76
CA PRO A 116 14.94 -67.73 8.39
C PRO A 116 16.11 -67.46 9.36
N ASN A 117 16.64 -68.50 10.00
CA ASN A 117 17.74 -68.36 10.96
C ASN A 117 19.07 -68.02 10.24
N ASP A 118 19.26 -68.52 9.02
CA ASP A 118 20.42 -68.19 8.18
C ASP A 118 20.39 -66.74 7.71
N TYR A 119 19.19 -66.21 7.46
CA TYR A 119 19.00 -64.79 7.13
C TYR A 119 19.38 -63.88 8.31
N LEU A 120 18.89 -64.18 9.51
CA LEU A 120 19.19 -63.38 10.70
C LEU A 120 20.69 -63.40 11.02
N ARG A 121 21.34 -64.57 10.91
CA ARG A 121 22.79 -64.68 11.10
C ARG A 121 23.58 -63.85 10.08
N TRP A 122 23.23 -63.91 8.80
CA TRP A 122 23.86 -63.08 7.77
C TRP A 122 23.66 -61.58 8.01
N LEU A 123 22.49 -61.17 8.49
CA LEU A 123 22.20 -59.79 8.84
C LEU A 123 23.01 -59.33 10.07
N SER A 124 23.09 -60.14 11.12
CA SER A 124 23.85 -59.84 12.35
C SER A 124 25.36 -59.77 12.15
N ASP A 125 25.94 -60.64 11.32
CA ASP A 125 27.36 -60.54 10.92
C ASP A 125 27.64 -59.28 10.08
N SER A 126 26.60 -58.64 9.53
CA SER A 126 26.72 -57.43 8.72
C SER A 126 26.82 -56.14 9.54
N GLU A 127 26.24 -56.09 10.75
CA GLU A 127 26.28 -54.91 11.64
C GLU A 127 27.65 -54.64 12.29
N GLN A 128 28.59 -55.60 12.25
CA GLN A 128 29.87 -55.50 12.96
C GLN A 128 30.98 -54.74 12.21
N LEU A 129 30.68 -54.10 11.07
CA LEU A 129 31.66 -53.28 10.33
C LEU A 129 31.62 -51.81 10.77
N PRO A 130 32.76 -51.08 10.71
CA PRO A 130 32.88 -49.76 11.31
C PRO A 130 31.89 -48.78 10.66
N ALA A 131 31.20 -48.00 11.49
CA ALA A 131 30.26 -46.98 11.05
C ALA A 131 30.89 -46.07 9.99
N THR A 132 30.42 -46.16 8.74
CA THR A 132 30.73 -45.20 7.69
C THR A 132 30.01 -43.90 8.02
N GLY A 133 30.70 -43.04 8.78
CA GLY A 133 30.18 -41.75 9.22
C GLY A 133 31.22 -40.86 9.86
N GLN A 134 32.51 -40.97 9.50
CA GLN A 134 33.52 -40.00 9.91
C GLN A 134 34.04 -39.26 8.68
N GLN A 135 33.26 -38.31 8.18
CA GLN A 135 33.84 -37.20 7.42
C GLN A 135 34.61 -36.33 8.41
N SER A 136 35.93 -36.50 8.38
CA SER A 136 36.91 -35.64 9.03
C SER A 136 37.41 -34.64 8.00
N GLY A 137 37.41 -33.35 8.34
CA GLY A 137 38.37 -32.39 7.81
C GLY A 137 37.79 -31.21 7.02
N GLY A 138 38.10 -30.00 7.50
CA GLY A 138 38.24 -28.80 6.68
C GLY A 138 37.57 -27.56 7.26
#